data_AF-A0A7I8V6A5-F1
#
_entry.id   AF-A0A7I8V6A5-F1
#
_cell.length_a   1.000
_cell.length_b   1.000
_cell.length_c   1.000
_cell.angle_alpha   90.00
_cell.angle_beta   90.00
_cell.angle_gamma   90.00
#
_symmetry.space_group_name_H-M   'P 1'
#
loop_
_entity.id
_entity.type
_entity.pdbx_description
1 polymer ?
#
loop_
_entity_poly.entity_id
_entity_poly.type
_entity_poly.pdbx_seq_one_letter_code
_entity_poly.pdbx_strand_id
1 'polypeptide(L)'
;MTCCGEESDGNGLPKESLKVQKQGFTDIPCCLIFLVFVGGMGYIAAHAFINGDIYRLYYGYDSYGNTCGRKNSKIESLQKFNISNNGRDMTDKTKVFFLDIKNFKSAISLCVKKCPESTLSSNKDIKNFAEKADSNLCTYETDVDEYESQANGKLGPCPSLPVLASTSILSRCVPDLLKAKKTLDQANRTRLGNVLTEYFSEVSEFLRESVLDFVKKWKEVLIVCAITIVLAFIFVFILRFIASVVAYLSMIIAVVGAIAGTLFVWWKFYDIIKREEKLKDYSIPFINLDVSNKKVFLGLGIFFSICTIILILIVVVMFKRIRLVAALFHEAGKVFMNTPTLLFQPVWTLLVLGVYLLFWAMSMAFLVSSEPPKYRNDTMTVEFKRDTKLTIFYAYYFVALIWICEFIIACQQMVVAGTVTDWYFDREKEFATFRVLRSTKNLILFHLGSVAFGSFIILLVKLPRAILMYIDQKTRGKKTKCAEFMLKCCQCCLWCLEKALKFLNENAYTIISLLFSYFTLTKRELEFSYSN
;
A
#
# COMPACT_ATOMS: atom_id res chain seq x y z
N MET A 1 11.86 48.47 -31.74
CA MET A 1 12.92 49.27 -32.37
C MET A 1 14.13 48.38 -32.54
N THR A 2 14.62 48.40 -33.77
CA THR A 2 15.83 47.82 -34.33
C THR A 2 17.07 47.88 -33.43
N CYS A 3 17.96 46.90 -33.57
CA CYS A 3 19.40 47.12 -33.67
C CYS A 3 20.05 45.92 -34.40
N CYS A 4 20.44 46.17 -35.66
CA CYS A 4 21.52 45.47 -36.35
C CYS A 4 22.67 46.47 -36.54
N GLY A 5 23.91 45.99 -36.41
CA GLY A 5 25.10 46.58 -37.02
C GLY A 5 26.11 47.21 -36.06
N GLU A 6 27.21 46.49 -35.81
CA GLU A 6 28.57 46.98 -36.06
C GLU A 6 29.56 45.79 -36.02
N GLU A 7 30.29 45.57 -37.12
CA GLU A 7 31.47 44.73 -37.19
C GLU A 7 32.68 45.53 -36.69
N SER A 8 33.41 45.01 -35.70
CA SER A 8 34.87 45.15 -35.64
C SER A 8 35.49 44.14 -34.68
N ASP A 9 36.52 43.48 -35.22
CA ASP A 9 37.72 42.96 -34.58
C ASP A 9 37.63 41.95 -33.43
N GLY A 10 37.90 40.70 -33.81
CA GLY A 10 39.06 40.00 -33.28
C GLY A 10 39.16 39.90 -31.76
N ASN A 11 38.27 39.13 -31.15
CA ASN A 11 38.61 38.34 -29.98
C ASN A 11 37.66 37.15 -29.89
N GLY A 12 38.23 35.95 -29.97
CA GLY A 12 37.47 34.70 -29.95
C GLY A 12 36.52 34.64 -28.76
N LEU A 13 35.30 34.15 -29.03
CA LEU A 13 34.44 33.65 -27.95
C LEU A 13 35.29 32.76 -27.04
N PRO A 14 35.16 32.86 -25.71
CA PRO A 14 35.78 31.90 -24.82
C PRO A 14 35.21 30.53 -25.20
N LYS A 15 36.02 29.71 -25.87
CA LYS A 15 35.85 28.26 -25.92
C LYS A 15 36.13 27.76 -24.50
N GLU A 16 35.22 28.06 -23.57
CA GLU A 16 35.15 27.30 -22.34
C GLU A 16 34.64 25.93 -22.77
N SER A 17 35.60 25.05 -23.01
CA SER A 17 35.41 23.68 -23.40
C SER A 17 34.51 23.02 -22.36
N LEU A 18 33.20 22.93 -22.65
CA LEU A 18 32.40 21.82 -22.16
C LEU A 18 33.14 20.58 -22.64
N LYS A 19 33.96 19.99 -21.76
CA LYS A 19 34.63 18.71 -22.00
C LYS A 19 33.53 17.78 -22.47
N VAL A 20 33.60 17.41 -23.74
CA VAL A 20 32.71 16.45 -24.38
C VAL A 20 32.90 15.13 -23.65
N GLN A 21 32.12 14.91 -22.60
CA GLN A 21 32.01 13.60 -21.97
C GLN A 21 31.34 12.70 -23.00
N LYS A 22 32.02 11.60 -23.35
CA LYS A 22 31.47 10.57 -24.23
C LYS A 22 30.09 10.16 -23.72
N GLN A 23 29.12 10.08 -24.64
CA GLN A 23 27.84 9.43 -24.42
C GLN A 23 28.11 8.01 -23.90
N GLY A 24 27.87 7.79 -22.61
CA GLY A 24 28.09 6.53 -21.92
C GLY A 24 26.98 6.30 -20.91
N PHE A 25 26.85 5.05 -20.45
CA PHE A 25 25.94 4.70 -19.38
C PHE A 25 26.20 5.58 -18.15
N THR A 26 25.16 6.23 -17.62
CA THR A 26 25.27 7.00 -16.38
C THR A 26 25.18 6.06 -15.18
N ASP A 27 26.06 6.30 -14.19
CA ASP A 27 26.03 5.63 -12.88
C ASP A 27 25.97 4.09 -12.93
N ILE A 28 26.85 3.46 -13.72
CA ILE A 28 26.96 2.00 -13.88
C ILE A 28 26.97 1.24 -12.53
N PRO A 29 27.73 1.66 -11.49
CA PRO A 29 27.73 0.97 -10.20
C PRO A 29 26.33 0.91 -9.55
N CYS A 30 25.56 2.00 -9.65
CA CYS A 30 24.21 2.06 -9.11
C CYS A 30 23.26 1.13 -9.86
N CYS A 31 23.42 1.03 -11.19
CA CYS A 31 22.67 0.07 -12.01
C CYS A 31 22.99 -1.38 -11.61
N LEU A 32 24.27 -1.72 -11.42
CA LEU A 32 24.68 -3.06 -11.00
C LEU A 32 24.13 -3.44 -9.62
N ILE A 33 24.20 -2.52 -8.64
CA ILE A 33 23.62 -2.74 -7.31
C ILE A 33 22.10 -2.99 -7.41
N PHE A 34 21.41 -2.21 -8.23
CA PHE A 34 19.97 -2.39 -8.45
C PHE A 34 19.64 -3.74 -9.12
N LEU A 35 20.41 -4.17 -10.11
CA LEU A 35 20.23 -5.47 -10.76
C LEU A 35 20.47 -6.64 -9.79
N VAL A 36 21.51 -6.56 -8.94
CA VAL A 36 21.75 -7.54 -7.88
C VAL A 36 20.58 -7.58 -6.89
N PHE A 37 20.01 -6.41 -6.55
CA PHE A 37 18.83 -6.34 -5.70
C PHE A 37 17.59 -6.97 -6.37
N VAL A 38 17.33 -6.70 -7.65
CA VAL A 38 16.23 -7.37 -8.37
C VAL A 38 16.46 -8.89 -8.46
N GLY A 39 17.71 -9.33 -8.67
CA GLY A 39 18.08 -10.74 -8.65
C GLY A 39 17.81 -11.42 -7.30
N GLY A 40 18.15 -10.75 -6.19
CA GLY A 40 17.82 -11.22 -4.84
C GLY A 40 16.33 -11.35 -4.60
N MET A 41 15.52 -10.40 -5.09
CA MET A 41 14.06 -10.48 -5.05
C MET A 41 13.55 -11.71 -5.83
N GLY A 42 14.09 -11.95 -7.02
CA GLY A 42 13.75 -13.10 -7.86
C GLY A 42 14.09 -14.44 -7.20
N TYR A 43 15.26 -14.55 -6.56
CA TYR A 43 15.65 -15.73 -5.78
C TYR A 43 14.66 -16.05 -4.65
N ILE A 44 14.28 -15.03 -3.88
CA ILE A 44 13.31 -15.19 -2.79
C ILE A 44 11.92 -15.54 -3.35
N ALA A 45 11.52 -14.97 -4.49
CA ALA A 45 10.26 -15.32 -5.17
C ALA A 45 10.24 -16.81 -5.53
N ALA A 46 11.32 -17.29 -6.17
CA ALA A 46 11.45 -18.70 -6.53
C ALA A 46 11.41 -19.61 -5.30
N HIS A 47 12.12 -19.25 -4.23
CA HIS A 47 12.05 -19.99 -2.96
C HIS A 47 10.62 -20.02 -2.40
N ALA A 48 9.90 -18.91 -2.46
CA ALA A 48 8.52 -18.82 -2.00
C ALA A 48 7.57 -19.67 -2.85
N PHE A 49 7.71 -19.68 -4.18
CA PHE A 49 6.85 -20.49 -5.05
C PHE A 49 7.13 -22.00 -4.93
N ILE A 50 8.38 -22.39 -4.70
CA ILE A 50 8.76 -23.81 -4.56
C ILE A 50 8.31 -24.37 -3.21
N ASN A 51 8.49 -23.62 -2.13
CA ASN A 51 8.24 -24.11 -0.77
C ASN A 51 6.90 -23.65 -0.18
N GLY A 52 6.25 -22.68 -0.81
CA GLY A 52 5.02 -22.07 -0.35
C GLY A 52 3.79 -22.87 -0.74
N ASP A 53 2.89 -23.01 0.22
CA ASP A 53 1.60 -23.63 0.05
C ASP A 53 0.44 -22.62 0.21
N ILE A 54 0.07 -21.95 -0.88
CA ILE A 54 -0.94 -20.87 -0.86
C ILE A 54 -2.30 -21.30 -0.30
N TYR A 55 -2.66 -22.58 -0.45
CA TYR A 55 -3.93 -23.09 0.07
C TYR A 55 -3.96 -23.10 1.60
N ARG A 56 -2.81 -23.09 2.29
CA ARG A 56 -2.73 -22.90 3.74
C ARG A 56 -3.27 -21.54 4.17
N LEU A 57 -3.15 -20.50 3.33
CA LEU A 57 -3.79 -19.21 3.59
C LEU A 57 -5.29 -19.28 3.30
N TYR A 58 -5.65 -19.87 2.17
CA TYR A 58 -7.03 -19.91 1.68
C TYR A 58 -7.95 -20.81 2.52
N TYR A 59 -7.62 -22.09 2.67
CA TYR A 59 -8.40 -23.05 3.45
C TYR A 59 -8.03 -23.07 4.93
N GLY A 60 -6.79 -22.74 5.28
CA GLY A 60 -6.27 -22.93 6.64
C GLY A 60 -5.77 -24.35 6.88
N TYR A 61 -5.23 -24.58 8.08
CA TYR A 61 -4.68 -25.87 8.50
C TYR A 61 -5.17 -26.23 9.90
N ASP A 62 -5.13 -27.52 10.22
CA ASP A 62 -5.51 -28.05 11.53
C ASP A 62 -4.33 -28.12 12.51
N SER A 63 -4.61 -28.44 13.77
CA SER A 63 -3.59 -28.53 14.83
C SER A 63 -2.62 -29.70 14.67
N TYR A 64 -2.80 -30.56 13.67
CA TYR A 64 -1.91 -31.68 13.35
C TYR A 64 -1.05 -31.40 12.11
N GLY A 65 -1.16 -30.21 11.52
CA GLY A 65 -0.39 -29.75 10.38
C GLY A 65 -0.96 -30.14 9.02
N ASN A 66 -2.20 -30.66 8.96
CA ASN A 66 -2.88 -30.93 7.70
C ASN A 66 -3.51 -29.64 7.17
N THR A 67 -3.29 -29.35 5.88
CA THR A 67 -4.03 -28.28 5.21
C THR A 67 -5.42 -28.77 4.83
N CYS A 68 -6.45 -27.99 5.15
CA CYS A 68 -7.83 -28.33 4.86
C CYS A 68 -8.13 -28.26 3.35
N GLY A 69 -9.08 -29.05 2.86
CA GLY A 69 -9.54 -29.06 1.46
C GLY A 69 -8.60 -29.75 0.48
N ARG A 70 -7.64 -30.55 0.95
CA ARG A 70 -6.67 -31.25 0.10
C ARG A 70 -6.04 -32.46 0.78
N LYS A 71 -5.43 -33.31 -0.05
CA LYS A 71 -4.67 -34.47 0.40
C LYS A 71 -3.33 -34.03 0.97
N ASN A 72 -3.01 -34.48 2.19
CA ASN A 72 -1.75 -34.16 2.86
C ASN A 72 -0.84 -35.39 2.89
N SER A 73 0.47 -35.15 2.78
CA SER A 73 1.49 -36.14 3.08
C SER A 73 1.97 -35.99 4.52
N LYS A 74 2.56 -37.05 5.08
CA LYS A 74 3.21 -36.96 6.39
C LYS A 74 4.35 -35.94 6.32
N ILE A 75 4.47 -35.13 7.35
CA ILE A 75 5.53 -34.13 7.49
C ILE A 75 6.74 -34.84 8.12
N GLU A 76 7.72 -35.20 7.29
CA GLU A 76 8.91 -35.96 7.72
C GLU A 76 9.66 -35.32 8.89
N SER A 77 9.79 -33.99 8.89
CA SER A 77 10.46 -33.25 9.96
C SER A 77 9.79 -33.36 11.34
N LEU A 78 8.53 -33.79 11.37
CA LEU A 78 7.73 -33.98 12.59
C LEU A 78 7.55 -35.45 12.98
N GLN A 79 8.07 -36.40 12.20
CA GLN A 79 7.90 -37.84 12.46
C GLN A 79 8.43 -38.25 13.84
N LYS A 80 9.48 -37.59 14.32
CA LYS A 80 10.06 -37.80 15.66
C LYS A 80 9.11 -37.55 16.84
N PHE A 81 7.99 -36.87 16.61
CA PHE A 81 7.01 -36.53 17.66
C PHE A 81 5.78 -37.44 17.66
N ASN A 82 5.71 -38.48 16.80
CA ASN A 82 4.60 -39.44 16.72
C ASN A 82 3.19 -38.80 16.70
N ILE A 83 2.99 -37.83 15.81
CA ILE A 83 1.71 -37.13 15.65
C ILE A 83 0.74 -38.03 14.86
N SER A 84 -0.13 -38.77 15.55
CA SER A 84 -1.03 -39.79 14.97
C SER A 84 -1.89 -39.30 13.81
N ASN A 85 -2.32 -38.03 13.84
CA ASN A 85 -3.27 -37.46 12.90
C ASN A 85 -2.64 -36.66 11.75
N ASN A 86 -1.32 -36.72 11.58
CA ASN A 86 -0.63 -36.03 10.51
C ASN A 86 -0.67 -36.80 9.17
N GLY A 87 -0.78 -36.08 8.06
CA GLY A 87 -0.80 -36.65 6.71
C GLY A 87 -2.15 -37.27 6.33
N ARG A 88 -3.25 -36.77 6.89
CA ARG A 88 -4.61 -37.23 6.58
C ARG A 88 -5.15 -36.58 5.31
N ASP A 89 -6.02 -37.28 4.61
CA ASP A 89 -6.77 -36.70 3.49
C ASP A 89 -7.88 -35.78 4.02
N MET A 90 -7.77 -34.48 3.70
CA MET A 90 -8.73 -33.45 4.10
C MET A 90 -9.47 -32.87 2.90
N THR A 91 -9.49 -33.55 1.75
CA THR A 91 -10.10 -33.03 0.50
C THR A 91 -11.56 -32.60 0.70
N ASP A 92 -12.35 -33.40 1.41
CA ASP A 92 -13.77 -33.10 1.67
C ASP A 92 -14.00 -32.15 2.86
N LYS A 93 -12.94 -31.79 3.60
CA LYS A 93 -12.99 -30.99 4.82
C LYS A 93 -12.31 -29.65 4.57
N THR A 94 -13.05 -28.70 4.00
CA THR A 94 -12.48 -27.43 3.51
C THR A 94 -12.42 -26.33 4.56
N LYS A 95 -13.01 -26.49 5.75
CA LYS A 95 -13.17 -25.42 6.74
C LYS A 95 -12.39 -25.69 8.02
N VAL A 96 -11.80 -24.68 8.64
CA VAL A 96 -11.17 -24.78 9.96
C VAL A 96 -12.16 -24.46 11.06
N PHE A 97 -12.31 -25.35 12.03
CA PHE A 97 -13.10 -25.18 13.25
C PHE A 97 -12.19 -25.24 14.48
N PHE A 98 -12.39 -24.33 15.43
CA PHE A 98 -11.65 -24.31 16.70
C PHE A 98 -12.51 -24.90 17.81
N LEU A 99 -11.94 -25.83 18.58
CA LEU A 99 -12.64 -26.45 19.71
C LEU A 99 -13.04 -25.44 20.79
N ASP A 100 -12.27 -24.37 20.94
CA ASP A 100 -12.61 -23.24 21.80
C ASP A 100 -12.21 -21.93 21.14
N ILE A 101 -13.20 -21.26 20.54
CA ILE A 101 -13.00 -19.95 19.90
C ILE A 101 -12.55 -18.86 20.88
N LYS A 102 -12.88 -18.98 22.18
CA LYS A 102 -12.46 -18.00 23.20
C LYS A 102 -10.95 -18.06 23.45
N ASN A 103 -10.34 -19.23 23.21
CA ASN A 103 -8.92 -19.49 23.44
C ASN A 103 -8.22 -19.99 22.16
N PHE A 104 -8.60 -19.45 20.99
CA PHE A 104 -8.25 -19.97 19.66
C PHE A 104 -6.74 -20.19 19.43
N LYS A 105 -5.86 -19.43 20.08
CA LYS A 105 -4.38 -19.56 19.95
C LYS A 105 -3.80 -20.83 20.58
N SER A 106 -4.55 -21.44 21.49
CA SER A 106 -4.14 -22.62 22.26
C SER A 106 -5.13 -23.77 22.14
N ALA A 107 -6.27 -23.53 21.47
CA ALA A 107 -7.28 -24.54 21.24
C ALA A 107 -6.91 -25.40 20.04
N ILE A 108 -7.30 -26.68 20.09
CA ILE A 108 -7.22 -27.55 18.93
C ILE A 108 -8.12 -27.01 17.82
N SER A 109 -7.60 -27.03 16.61
CA SER A 109 -8.31 -26.71 15.38
C SER A 109 -8.38 -27.95 14.50
N LEU A 110 -9.52 -28.13 13.83
CA LEU A 110 -9.84 -29.30 13.00
C LEU A 110 -10.33 -28.85 11.63
N CYS A 111 -10.01 -29.64 10.61
CA CYS A 111 -10.65 -29.53 9.30
C CYS A 111 -12.03 -30.19 9.36
N VAL A 112 -13.07 -29.44 9.00
CA VAL A 112 -14.47 -29.86 9.02
C VAL A 112 -15.13 -29.59 7.66
N LYS A 113 -16.16 -30.37 7.34
CA LYS A 113 -16.93 -30.22 6.10
C LYS A 113 -17.89 -29.04 6.19
N LYS A 114 -18.57 -28.87 7.33
CA LYS A 114 -19.58 -27.84 7.56
C LYS A 114 -19.43 -27.19 8.94
N CYS A 115 -19.65 -25.87 8.99
CA CYS A 115 -19.70 -25.14 10.26
C CYS A 115 -21.09 -25.30 10.91
N PRO A 116 -21.20 -25.32 12.25
CA PRO A 116 -22.48 -25.39 12.94
C PRO A 116 -23.29 -24.11 12.73
N GLU A 117 -24.47 -24.21 12.11
CA GLU A 117 -25.34 -23.05 11.80
C GLU A 117 -26.23 -22.62 12.97
N SER A 118 -26.41 -23.51 13.95
CA SER A 118 -27.14 -23.34 15.20
C SER A 118 -26.22 -23.56 16.40
N THR A 119 -26.53 -22.92 17.53
CA THR A 119 -25.77 -23.12 18.76
C THR A 119 -26.01 -24.53 19.31
N LEU A 120 -24.95 -25.27 19.60
CA LEU A 120 -24.99 -26.62 20.16
C LEU A 120 -24.63 -26.53 21.65
N SER A 121 -25.53 -26.98 22.53
CA SER A 121 -25.41 -26.74 23.97
C SER A 121 -25.00 -27.99 24.75
N SER A 122 -25.06 -29.17 24.13
CA SER A 122 -24.72 -30.47 24.73
C SER A 122 -23.92 -31.36 23.76
N ASN A 123 -23.25 -32.40 24.28
CA ASN A 123 -22.58 -33.39 23.45
C ASN A 123 -23.53 -34.17 22.54
N LYS A 124 -24.78 -34.37 22.99
CA LYS A 124 -25.85 -34.93 22.17
C LYS A 124 -26.15 -34.06 20.94
N ASP A 125 -26.14 -32.74 21.09
CA ASP A 125 -26.31 -31.82 19.96
C ASP A 125 -25.14 -31.89 18.98
N ILE A 126 -23.92 -32.09 19.49
CA ILE A 126 -22.71 -32.29 18.67
C ILE A 126 -22.79 -33.61 17.89
N LYS A 127 -23.19 -34.71 18.54
CA LYS A 127 -23.43 -36.01 17.89
C LYS A 127 -24.47 -35.89 16.77
N ASN A 128 -25.64 -35.32 17.09
CA ASN A 128 -26.71 -35.09 16.12
C ASN A 128 -26.26 -34.22 14.93
N PHE A 129 -25.41 -33.21 15.17
CA PHE A 129 -24.85 -32.39 14.08
C PHE A 129 -23.89 -33.21 13.22
N ALA A 130 -22.99 -33.99 13.82
CA ALA A 130 -22.03 -34.81 13.10
C ALA A 130 -22.73 -35.80 12.14
N GLU A 131 -23.77 -36.48 12.61
CA GLU A 131 -24.57 -37.43 11.82
C GLU A 131 -25.37 -36.74 10.70
N LYS A 132 -26.05 -35.62 11.01
CA LYS A 132 -26.92 -34.94 10.03
C LYS A 132 -26.16 -34.14 9.00
N ALA A 133 -25.09 -33.47 9.40
CA ALA A 133 -24.31 -32.58 8.55
C ALA A 133 -23.08 -33.26 7.94
N ASP A 134 -22.83 -34.53 8.28
CA ASP A 134 -21.64 -35.29 7.89
C ASP A 134 -20.36 -34.49 8.18
N SER A 135 -20.25 -33.99 9.42
CA SER A 135 -19.19 -33.07 9.82
C SER A 135 -18.80 -33.22 11.29
N ASN A 136 -17.73 -33.97 11.53
CA ASN A 136 -17.21 -34.25 12.86
C ASN A 136 -16.59 -33.00 13.50
N LEU A 137 -16.97 -32.70 14.75
CA LEU A 137 -16.47 -31.55 15.51
C LEU A 137 -15.54 -31.93 16.67
N CYS A 138 -15.42 -33.22 17.01
CA CYS A 138 -14.44 -33.74 17.96
C CYS A 138 -13.18 -34.23 17.22
N THR A 139 -12.09 -34.51 17.95
CA THR A 139 -10.82 -34.98 17.38
C THR A 139 -11.00 -36.22 16.52
N TYR A 140 -10.16 -36.39 15.50
CA TYR A 140 -10.35 -37.42 14.46
C TYR A 140 -10.26 -38.88 14.92
N GLU A 141 -9.82 -39.12 16.15
CA GLU A 141 -9.74 -40.46 16.77
C GLU A 141 -11.03 -40.83 17.50
N THR A 142 -11.87 -39.83 17.81
CA THR A 142 -13.10 -40.03 18.56
C THR A 142 -14.20 -40.49 17.60
N ASP A 143 -14.77 -41.67 17.85
CA ASP A 143 -15.94 -42.15 17.11
C ASP A 143 -17.18 -41.31 17.48
N VAL A 144 -18.06 -41.07 16.50
CA VAL A 144 -19.29 -40.29 16.66
C VAL A 144 -20.18 -40.93 17.73
N ASP A 145 -20.16 -42.25 17.86
CA ASP A 145 -20.97 -42.95 18.85
C ASP A 145 -20.56 -42.65 20.30
N GLU A 146 -19.30 -42.29 20.52
CA GLU A 146 -18.75 -42.00 21.84
C GLU A 146 -18.91 -40.53 22.25
N TYR A 147 -19.34 -39.63 21.38
CA TYR A 147 -19.32 -38.19 21.66
C TYR A 147 -20.02 -37.78 22.96
N GLU A 148 -21.09 -38.48 23.34
CA GLU A 148 -21.86 -38.17 24.56
C GLU A 148 -21.06 -38.40 25.85
N SER A 149 -20.13 -39.37 25.87
CA SER A 149 -19.31 -39.72 27.05
C SER A 149 -17.98 -38.97 27.12
N GLN A 150 -17.65 -38.21 26.08
CA GLN A 150 -16.33 -37.59 25.90
C GLN A 150 -16.23 -36.22 26.58
N ALA A 151 -15.02 -35.89 27.04
CA ALA A 151 -14.77 -34.62 27.71
C ALA A 151 -14.74 -33.42 26.72
N ASN A 152 -15.23 -32.27 27.20
CA ASN A 152 -15.22 -31.01 26.46
C ASN A 152 -14.07 -30.12 26.91
N GLY A 153 -13.43 -29.44 25.97
CA GLY A 153 -12.46 -28.41 26.29
C GLY A 153 -11.66 -27.91 25.10
N LYS A 154 -10.79 -26.94 25.36
CA LYS A 154 -9.90 -26.36 24.34
C LYS A 154 -8.93 -27.38 23.73
N LEU A 155 -8.54 -28.43 24.46
CA LEU A 155 -7.67 -29.51 23.99
C LEU A 155 -8.45 -30.79 23.66
N GLY A 156 -9.78 -30.71 23.62
CA GLY A 156 -10.63 -31.82 23.26
C GLY A 156 -10.73 -32.93 24.32
N PRO A 157 -11.22 -34.11 23.91
CA PRO A 157 -11.49 -34.52 22.51
C PRO A 157 -12.66 -33.77 21.83
N CYS A 158 -13.64 -33.26 22.58
CA CYS A 158 -14.78 -32.50 22.04
C CYS A 158 -14.71 -31.00 22.37
N PRO A 159 -15.39 -30.13 21.59
CA PRO A 159 -15.30 -28.67 21.76
C PRO A 159 -15.91 -28.17 23.07
N SER A 160 -15.46 -27.02 23.54
CA SER A 160 -16.03 -26.33 24.71
C SER A 160 -17.49 -25.92 24.44
N LEU A 161 -18.39 -26.27 25.36
CA LEU A 161 -19.80 -25.90 25.27
C LEU A 161 -20.08 -24.49 25.84
N PRO A 162 -21.09 -23.77 25.32
CA PRO A 162 -21.84 -24.07 24.11
C PRO A 162 -21.02 -23.73 22.84
N VAL A 163 -21.14 -24.56 21.80
CA VAL A 163 -20.58 -24.27 20.47
C VAL A 163 -21.49 -23.27 19.78
N LEU A 164 -20.98 -22.07 19.52
CA LEU A 164 -21.78 -20.99 18.95
C LEU A 164 -22.12 -21.23 17.48
N ALA A 165 -23.32 -20.82 17.09
CA ALA A 165 -23.70 -20.71 15.68
C ALA A 165 -22.64 -19.91 14.91
N SER A 166 -22.19 -20.45 13.78
CA SER A 166 -21.05 -19.97 13.03
C SER A 166 -21.32 -19.98 11.53
N THR A 167 -20.58 -19.15 10.81
CA THR A 167 -20.60 -19.07 9.35
C THR A 167 -19.19 -19.24 8.82
N SER A 168 -19.08 -19.66 7.55
CA SER A 168 -17.78 -19.81 6.91
C SER A 168 -17.33 -18.47 6.32
N ILE A 169 -16.23 -17.93 6.84
CA ILE A 169 -15.56 -16.73 6.31
C ILE A 169 -14.12 -17.12 6.02
N LEU A 170 -13.68 -17.02 4.75
CA LEU A 170 -12.34 -17.47 4.30
C LEU A 170 -12.03 -18.89 4.81
N SER A 171 -12.98 -19.82 4.62
CA SER A 171 -12.84 -21.22 5.02
C SER A 171 -12.58 -21.43 6.52
N ARG A 172 -12.96 -20.48 7.39
CA ARG A 172 -12.89 -20.61 8.85
C ARG A 172 -14.28 -20.48 9.43
N CYS A 173 -14.61 -21.32 10.42
CA CYS A 173 -15.87 -21.24 11.15
C CYS A 173 -15.79 -20.12 12.18
N VAL A 174 -16.41 -18.98 11.85
CA VAL A 174 -16.45 -17.80 12.71
C VAL A 174 -17.85 -17.66 13.30
N PRO A 175 -17.99 -17.47 14.63
CA PRO A 175 -19.28 -17.21 15.28
C PRO A 175 -20.05 -16.07 14.61
N ASP A 176 -21.32 -16.31 14.30
CA ASP A 176 -22.24 -15.29 13.83
C ASP A 176 -22.68 -14.43 15.02
N LEU A 177 -22.14 -13.21 15.11
CA LEU A 177 -22.41 -12.27 16.20
C LEU A 177 -23.90 -11.94 16.37
N LEU A 178 -24.70 -11.94 15.29
CA LEU A 178 -26.13 -11.63 15.36
C LEU A 178 -26.91 -12.79 15.98
N LYS A 179 -26.55 -14.02 15.64
CA LYS A 179 -27.15 -15.23 16.24
C LYS A 179 -26.64 -15.45 17.67
N ALA A 180 -25.35 -15.23 17.91
CA ALA A 180 -24.70 -15.32 19.22
C ALA A 180 -25.30 -14.32 20.23
N LYS A 181 -25.82 -13.17 19.78
CA LYS A 181 -26.48 -12.16 20.62
C LYS A 181 -27.70 -12.70 21.38
N LYS A 182 -28.39 -13.72 20.84
CA LYS A 182 -29.59 -14.31 21.46
C LYS A 182 -29.28 -15.31 22.58
N THR A 183 -28.07 -15.88 22.57
CA THR A 183 -27.67 -16.97 23.48
C THR A 183 -26.65 -16.56 24.54
N LEU A 184 -25.97 -15.41 24.38
CA LEU A 184 -24.90 -14.96 25.28
C LEU A 184 -25.28 -13.70 26.07
N ASP A 185 -24.94 -13.71 27.36
CA ASP A 185 -25.04 -12.53 28.24
C ASP A 185 -24.12 -11.37 27.79
N GLN A 186 -24.42 -10.15 28.22
CA GLN A 186 -23.71 -8.90 27.88
C GLN A 186 -22.20 -8.99 28.13
N ALA A 187 -21.75 -9.53 29.27
CA ALA A 187 -20.32 -9.64 29.58
C ALA A 187 -19.59 -10.60 28.61
N ASN A 188 -20.21 -11.74 28.29
CA ASN A 188 -19.66 -12.72 27.36
C ASN A 188 -19.70 -12.24 25.91
N ARG A 189 -20.67 -11.39 25.52
CA ARG A 189 -20.73 -10.75 24.20
C ARG A 189 -19.57 -9.80 23.97
N THR A 190 -19.25 -8.95 24.95
CA THR A 190 -18.10 -8.03 24.87
C THR A 190 -16.78 -8.80 24.80
N ARG A 191 -16.64 -9.86 25.62
CA ARG A 191 -15.44 -10.72 25.58
C ARG A 191 -15.28 -11.43 24.24
N LEU A 192 -16.36 -11.99 23.68
CA LEU A 192 -16.35 -12.61 22.35
C LEU A 192 -16.04 -11.58 21.25
N GLY A 193 -16.61 -10.37 21.33
CA GLY A 193 -16.28 -9.26 20.43
C GLY A 193 -14.80 -8.90 20.46
N ASN A 194 -14.20 -8.84 21.65
CA ASN A 194 -12.76 -8.60 21.82
C ASN A 194 -11.91 -9.75 21.27
N VAL A 195 -12.29 -11.01 21.52
CA VAL A 195 -11.58 -12.19 20.99
C VAL A 195 -11.68 -12.26 19.47
N LEU A 196 -12.86 -11.99 18.90
CA LEU A 196 -13.01 -11.90 17.45
C LEU A 196 -12.22 -10.74 16.88
N THR A 197 -12.18 -9.59 17.57
CA THR A 197 -11.32 -8.47 17.17
C THR A 197 -9.85 -8.84 17.25
N GLU A 198 -9.41 -9.62 18.25
CA GLU A 198 -8.05 -10.12 18.34
C GLU A 198 -7.74 -11.12 17.21
N TYR A 199 -8.61 -12.10 16.99
CA TYR A 199 -8.53 -13.07 15.90
C TYR A 199 -8.45 -12.39 14.52
N PHE A 200 -9.30 -11.39 14.30
CA PHE A 200 -9.32 -10.58 13.09
C PHE A 200 -8.27 -9.46 13.06
N SER A 201 -7.52 -9.20 14.13
CA SER A 201 -6.43 -8.21 14.12
C SER A 201 -5.07 -8.85 13.86
N GLU A 202 -4.94 -10.16 14.11
CA GLU A 202 -3.82 -10.97 13.57
C GLU A 202 -3.86 -11.03 12.04
N VAL A 203 -5.06 -11.04 11.44
CA VAL A 203 -5.26 -10.76 10.01
C VAL A 203 -5.39 -9.25 9.85
N SER A 204 -4.26 -8.53 9.76
CA SER A 204 -4.15 -7.05 9.83
C SER A 204 -5.45 -6.25 9.60
N GLU A 205 -5.76 -5.33 10.52
CA GLU A 205 -6.93 -4.41 10.47
C GLU A 205 -7.19 -3.82 9.07
N PHE A 206 -6.12 -3.52 8.32
CA PHE A 206 -6.16 -2.99 6.97
C PHE A 206 -6.74 -3.97 5.92
N LEU A 207 -6.43 -5.26 6.03
CA LEU A 207 -6.97 -6.30 5.15
C LEU A 207 -8.44 -6.57 5.43
N ARG A 208 -8.90 -6.45 6.69
CA ARG A 208 -10.27 -6.80 7.08
C ARG A 208 -11.34 -5.95 6.41
N GLU A 209 -11.19 -4.62 6.45
CA GLU A 209 -12.21 -3.71 5.93
C GLU A 209 -12.04 -3.49 4.43
N SER A 210 -10.79 -3.28 3.99
CA SER A 210 -10.51 -2.99 2.58
C SER A 210 -10.81 -4.17 1.65
N VAL A 211 -10.52 -5.42 2.04
CA VAL A 211 -10.72 -6.58 1.16
C VAL A 211 -12.19 -6.96 1.07
N LEU A 212 -12.94 -6.94 2.17
CA LEU A 212 -14.37 -7.27 2.15
C LEU A 212 -15.19 -6.21 1.41
N ASP A 213 -14.82 -4.94 1.55
CA ASP A 213 -15.48 -3.85 0.82
C ASP A 213 -15.07 -3.85 -0.65
N PHE A 214 -13.80 -4.11 -0.97
CA PHE A 214 -13.33 -4.24 -2.36
C PHE A 214 -13.97 -5.43 -3.08
N VAL A 215 -14.03 -6.61 -2.46
CA VAL A 215 -14.64 -7.81 -3.08
C VAL A 215 -16.13 -7.59 -3.37
N LYS A 216 -16.82 -6.81 -2.53
CA LYS A 216 -18.23 -6.47 -2.77
C LYS A 216 -18.43 -5.35 -3.80
N LYS A 217 -17.46 -4.44 -3.95
CA LYS A 217 -17.61 -3.17 -4.71
C LYS A 217 -16.60 -2.93 -5.83
N TRP A 218 -15.83 -3.94 -6.23
CA TRP A 218 -14.78 -3.78 -7.24
C TRP A 218 -15.30 -3.30 -8.59
N LYS A 219 -16.56 -3.64 -8.95
CA LYS A 219 -17.18 -3.19 -10.20
C LYS A 219 -17.47 -1.69 -10.17
N GLU A 220 -18.02 -1.19 -9.08
CA GLU A 220 -18.28 0.24 -8.88
C GLU A 220 -16.97 1.04 -8.85
N VAL A 221 -15.93 0.51 -8.19
CA VAL A 221 -14.59 1.11 -8.20
C VAL A 221 -14.05 1.23 -9.62
N LEU A 222 -14.16 0.18 -10.43
CA LEU A 222 -13.66 0.18 -11.80
C LEU A 222 -14.37 1.22 -12.68
N ILE A 223 -15.69 1.37 -12.53
CA ILE A 223 -16.48 2.39 -13.24
C ILE A 223 -16.02 3.80 -12.84
N VAL A 224 -15.86 4.07 -11.54
CA VAL A 224 -15.40 5.38 -11.06
C VAL A 224 -13.98 5.68 -11.56
N CYS A 225 -13.08 4.69 -11.57
CA CYS A 225 -11.74 4.83 -12.13
C CYS A 225 -11.79 5.17 -13.63
N ALA A 226 -12.62 4.48 -14.42
CA ALA A 226 -12.76 4.75 -15.85
C ALA A 226 -13.30 6.16 -16.12
N ILE A 227 -14.34 6.59 -15.40
CA ILE A 227 -14.89 7.95 -15.51
C ILE A 227 -13.82 8.99 -15.16
N THR A 228 -13.04 8.76 -14.09
CA THR A 228 -11.98 9.67 -13.64
C THR A 228 -10.88 9.80 -14.70
N ILE A 229 -10.49 8.71 -15.34
CA ILE A 229 -9.50 8.73 -16.43
C ILE A 229 -10.02 9.58 -17.59
N VAL A 230 -11.25 9.35 -18.05
CA VAL A 230 -11.86 10.13 -19.15
C VAL A 230 -11.93 11.61 -18.80
N LEU A 231 -12.39 11.95 -17.59
CA LEU A 231 -12.44 13.33 -17.11
C LEU A 231 -11.05 13.98 -17.03
N ALA A 232 -10.02 13.22 -16.64
CA ALA A 232 -8.64 13.71 -16.61
C ALA A 232 -8.11 14.03 -18.01
N PHE A 233 -8.38 13.18 -19.01
CA PHE A 233 -8.02 13.46 -20.41
C PHE A 233 -8.74 14.71 -20.94
N ILE A 234 -10.04 14.83 -20.67
CA ILE A 234 -10.84 16.02 -21.03
C ILE A 234 -10.26 17.26 -20.36
N PHE A 235 -9.92 17.19 -19.07
CA PHE A 235 -9.33 18.30 -18.33
C PHE A 235 -7.99 18.75 -18.93
N VAL A 236 -7.09 17.81 -19.26
CA VAL A 236 -5.80 18.13 -19.91
C VAL A 236 -6.01 18.76 -21.28
N PHE A 237 -7.02 18.34 -22.03
CA PHE A 237 -7.38 18.97 -23.31
C PHE A 237 -7.94 20.40 -23.12
N ILE A 238 -8.85 20.60 -22.16
CA ILE A 238 -9.45 21.91 -21.84
C ILE A 238 -8.43 22.90 -21.30
N LEU A 239 -7.44 22.42 -20.52
CA LEU A 239 -6.37 23.24 -19.96
C LEU A 239 -5.65 24.09 -21.02
N ARG A 240 -5.63 23.67 -22.29
CA ARG A 240 -5.05 24.46 -23.38
C ARG A 240 -5.87 25.70 -23.75
N PHE A 241 -7.18 25.53 -23.91
CA PHE A 241 -8.07 26.59 -24.44
C PHE A 241 -8.35 27.66 -23.41
N ILE A 242 -8.31 27.27 -22.12
CA ILE A 242 -8.72 28.15 -21.04
C ILE A 242 -7.68 28.18 -19.90
N ALA A 243 -6.40 27.92 -20.21
CA ALA A 243 -5.29 27.89 -19.23
C ALA A 243 -5.34 29.05 -18.23
N SER A 244 -5.56 30.26 -18.73
CA SER A 244 -5.70 31.47 -17.91
C SER A 244 -6.89 31.35 -16.95
N VAL A 245 -8.07 31.00 -17.46
CA VAL A 245 -9.28 30.87 -16.63
C VAL A 245 -9.14 29.74 -15.63
N VAL A 246 -8.54 28.60 -15.99
CA VAL A 246 -8.33 27.48 -15.07
C VAL A 246 -7.37 27.88 -13.94
N ALA A 247 -6.32 28.67 -14.24
CA ALA A 247 -5.44 29.23 -13.20
C ALA A 247 -6.19 30.17 -12.24
N TYR A 248 -7.05 31.06 -12.74
CA TYR A 248 -7.88 31.92 -11.89
C TYR A 248 -8.90 31.10 -11.07
N LEU A 249 -9.59 30.15 -11.70
CA LEU A 249 -10.62 29.33 -11.06
C LEU A 249 -10.04 28.46 -9.95
N SER A 250 -8.93 27.77 -10.21
CA SER A 250 -8.25 26.93 -9.20
C SER A 250 -7.78 27.73 -7.99
N MET A 251 -7.31 28.96 -8.21
CA MET A 251 -6.93 29.90 -7.13
C MET A 251 -8.15 30.32 -6.30
N ILE A 252 -9.26 30.70 -6.96
CA ILE A 252 -10.51 31.08 -6.29
C ILE A 252 -11.05 29.90 -5.47
N ILE A 253 -11.09 28.70 -6.05
CA ILE A 253 -11.55 27.49 -5.37
C ILE A 253 -10.68 27.19 -4.14
N ALA A 254 -9.35 27.33 -4.25
CA ALA A 254 -8.45 27.11 -3.13
C ALA A 254 -8.70 28.11 -1.98
N VAL A 255 -8.91 29.40 -2.28
CA VAL A 255 -9.21 30.43 -1.27
C VAL A 255 -10.57 30.19 -0.63
N VAL A 256 -11.62 29.99 -1.44
CA VAL A 256 -12.98 29.74 -0.95
C VAL A 256 -13.03 28.46 -0.11
N GLY A 257 -12.38 27.38 -0.57
CA GLY A 257 -12.29 26.13 0.15
C GLY A 257 -11.55 26.26 1.49
N ALA A 258 -10.44 27.02 1.53
CA ALA A 258 -9.71 27.28 2.77
C ALA A 258 -10.52 28.11 3.77
N ILE A 259 -11.24 29.13 3.30
CA ILE A 259 -12.15 29.94 4.14
C ILE A 259 -13.30 29.07 4.66
N ALA A 260 -13.96 28.32 3.78
CA ALA A 260 -15.07 27.44 4.15
C ALA A 260 -14.64 26.37 5.17
N GLY A 261 -13.46 25.75 4.96
CA GLY A 261 -12.88 24.78 5.88
C GLY A 261 -12.57 25.40 7.26
N THR A 262 -11.99 26.60 7.28
CA THR A 262 -11.71 27.33 8.52
C THR A 262 -13.00 27.68 9.27
N LEU A 263 -14.00 28.23 8.57
CA LEU A 263 -15.30 28.55 9.15
C LEU A 263 -16.01 27.30 9.70
N PHE A 264 -15.94 26.17 8.99
CA PHE A 264 -16.52 24.91 9.45
C PHE A 264 -15.88 24.41 10.75
N VAL A 265 -14.55 24.47 10.88
CA VAL A 265 -13.84 24.07 12.11
C VAL A 265 -14.21 24.98 13.28
N TRP A 266 -14.26 26.30 13.06
CA TRP A 266 -14.70 27.25 14.10
C TRP A 266 -16.17 27.07 14.49
N TRP A 267 -17.05 26.78 13.52
CA TRP A 267 -18.44 26.45 13.79
C TRP A 267 -18.59 25.21 14.66
N LYS A 268 -17.80 24.16 14.40
CA LYS A 268 -17.75 22.95 15.23
C LYS A 268 -17.22 23.23 16.65
N PHE A 269 -16.20 24.08 16.77
CA PHE A 269 -15.70 24.51 18.08
C PHE A 269 -16.78 25.26 18.88
N TYR A 270 -17.51 26.16 18.22
CA TYR A 270 -18.63 26.87 18.84
C TYR A 270 -19.77 25.92 19.26
N ASP A 271 -20.14 24.94 18.41
CA ASP A 271 -21.16 23.93 18.75
C ASP A 271 -20.76 23.12 19.99
N ILE A 272 -19.49 22.75 20.13
CA ILE A 272 -18.96 22.04 21.31
C ILE A 272 -19.08 22.90 22.58
N ILE A 273 -18.71 24.19 22.52
CA ILE A 273 -18.85 25.10 23.68
C ILE A 273 -20.32 25.25 24.08
N LYS A 274 -21.21 25.44 23.10
CA LYS A 274 -22.65 25.61 23.34
C LYS A 274 -23.28 24.35 23.93
N ARG A 275 -22.83 23.16 23.52
CA ARG A 275 -23.24 21.89 24.12
C ARG A 275 -22.72 21.75 25.55
N GLU A 276 -21.45 22.11 25.80
CA GLU A 276 -20.85 22.12 27.14
C GLU A 276 -21.64 23.00 28.11
N GLU A 277 -22.08 24.19 27.69
CA GLU A 277 -22.93 25.06 28.50
C GLU A 277 -24.31 24.44 28.81
N LYS A 278 -24.96 23.82 27.82
CA LYS A 278 -26.26 23.14 28.02
C LYS A 278 -26.18 21.92 28.93
N LEU A 279 -25.02 21.26 28.99
CA LEU A 279 -24.81 20.03 29.75
C LEU A 279 -24.29 20.28 31.18
N LYS A 280 -23.94 21.52 31.54
CA LYS A 280 -23.59 21.89 32.92
C LYS A 280 -24.76 21.73 33.91
N ASP A 281 -26.00 21.77 33.44
CA ASP A 281 -27.22 21.59 34.25
C ASP A 281 -27.57 20.12 34.52
N TYR A 282 -26.92 19.16 33.84
CA TYR A 282 -27.27 17.73 33.92
C TYR A 282 -26.00 16.89 34.12
N SER A 283 -25.74 16.47 35.36
CA SER A 283 -24.55 15.71 35.76
C SER A 283 -24.58 14.26 35.25
N ILE A 284 -24.23 14.04 33.97
CA ILE A 284 -24.06 12.69 33.39
C ILE A 284 -22.57 12.37 33.11
N PRO A 285 -22.02 11.25 33.61
CA PRO A 285 -20.60 10.87 33.47
C PRO A 285 -20.12 10.45 32.06
N PHE A 286 -21.01 10.32 31.06
CA PHE A 286 -20.71 9.67 29.78
C PHE A 286 -20.05 10.57 28.72
N ILE A 287 -19.80 11.85 29.02
CA ILE A 287 -19.40 12.90 28.05
C ILE A 287 -17.88 13.11 27.98
N ASN A 288 -17.07 12.18 28.52
CA ASN A 288 -15.62 12.35 28.52
C ASN A 288 -14.95 12.14 27.14
N LEU A 289 -15.65 11.59 26.14
CA LEU A 289 -15.14 11.50 24.76
C LEU A 289 -15.30 12.80 23.95
N ASP A 290 -16.33 13.60 24.20
CA ASP A 290 -16.58 14.86 23.47
C ASP A 290 -15.79 16.05 24.05
N VAL A 291 -15.54 16.07 25.36
CA VAL A 291 -14.81 17.18 26.04
C VAL A 291 -13.31 17.17 25.73
N SER A 292 -12.71 16.00 25.47
CA SER A 292 -11.30 15.89 25.02
C SER A 292 -11.07 16.55 23.65
N ASN A 293 -12.11 16.63 22.82
CA ASN A 293 -12.02 17.19 21.47
C ASN A 293 -12.01 18.72 21.44
N LYS A 294 -12.39 19.41 22.52
CA LYS A 294 -12.38 20.89 22.58
C LYS A 294 -10.99 21.47 22.30
N LYS A 295 -9.95 20.90 22.93
CA LYS A 295 -8.56 21.34 22.72
C LYS A 295 -8.06 20.99 21.31
N VAL A 296 -8.56 19.89 20.74
CA VAL A 296 -8.21 19.46 19.37
C VAL A 296 -8.82 20.40 18.34
N PHE A 297 -10.11 20.72 18.44
CA PHE A 297 -10.77 21.66 17.52
C PHE A 297 -10.27 23.09 17.67
N LEU A 298 -9.90 23.52 18.89
CA LEU A 298 -9.22 24.79 19.09
C LEU A 298 -7.85 24.82 18.39
N GLY A 299 -7.04 23.78 18.61
CA GLY A 299 -5.72 23.67 17.97
C GLY A 299 -5.80 23.61 16.44
N LEU A 300 -6.75 22.83 15.90
CA LEU A 300 -7.02 22.78 14.46
C LEU A 300 -7.53 24.12 13.94
N GLY A 301 -8.43 24.80 14.64
CA GLY A 301 -8.95 26.11 14.25
C GLY A 301 -7.84 27.16 14.11
N ILE A 302 -6.94 27.24 15.10
CA ILE A 302 -5.77 28.13 15.04
C ILE A 302 -4.86 27.76 13.86
N PHE A 303 -4.56 26.47 13.69
CA PHE A 303 -3.72 25.99 12.59
C PHE A 303 -4.31 26.32 11.21
N PHE A 304 -5.59 26.00 10.97
CA PHE A 304 -6.28 26.29 9.72
C PHE A 304 -6.39 27.80 9.45
N SER A 305 -6.60 28.62 10.49
CA SER A 305 -6.54 30.08 10.35
C SER A 305 -5.17 30.56 9.87
N ILE A 306 -4.08 30.08 10.48
CA ILE A 306 -2.70 30.44 10.08
C ILE A 306 -2.44 29.99 8.64
N CYS A 307 -2.75 28.74 8.30
CA CYS A 307 -2.59 28.23 6.93
C CYS A 307 -3.40 29.02 5.91
N THR A 308 -4.63 29.42 6.24
CA THR A 308 -5.49 30.22 5.36
C THR A 308 -4.92 31.62 5.15
N ILE A 309 -4.42 32.28 6.19
CA ILE A 309 -3.75 33.58 6.08
C ILE A 309 -2.51 33.47 5.18
N ILE A 310 -1.65 32.47 5.42
CA ILE A 310 -0.45 32.24 4.59
C ILE A 310 -0.86 31.99 3.14
N LEU A 311 -1.89 31.17 2.90
CA LEU A 311 -2.39 30.89 1.55
C LEU A 311 -2.92 32.14 0.86
N ILE A 312 -3.69 32.99 1.56
CA ILE A 312 -4.18 34.27 1.01
C ILE A 312 -3.01 35.19 0.66
N LEU A 313 -1.99 35.30 1.54
CA LEU A 313 -0.80 36.09 1.27
C LEU A 313 -0.04 35.59 0.02
N ILE A 314 0.17 34.27 -0.09
CA ILE A 314 0.77 33.65 -1.27
C ILE A 314 -0.06 33.95 -2.53
N VAL A 315 -1.38 33.81 -2.46
CA VAL A 315 -2.29 34.08 -3.57
C VAL A 315 -2.22 35.55 -4.02
N VAL A 316 -2.23 36.51 -3.10
CA VAL A 316 -2.12 37.93 -3.41
C VAL A 316 -0.80 38.24 -4.12
N VAL A 317 0.31 37.64 -3.66
CA VAL A 317 1.63 37.79 -4.32
C VAL A 317 1.65 37.12 -5.69
N MET A 318 1.08 35.92 -5.80
CA MET A 318 1.05 35.14 -7.04
C MET A 318 0.08 35.69 -8.08
N PHE A 319 -0.91 36.51 -7.69
CA PHE A 319 -1.88 37.11 -8.61
C PHE A 319 -1.20 37.92 -9.72
N LYS A 320 -0.07 38.58 -9.42
CA LYS A 320 0.73 39.31 -10.41
C LYS A 320 1.49 38.40 -11.39
N ARG A 321 1.81 37.17 -10.96
CA ARG A 321 2.55 36.18 -11.76
C ARG A 321 1.65 35.21 -12.53
N ILE A 322 0.33 35.36 -12.43
CA ILE A 322 -0.60 34.40 -13.05
C ILE A 322 -0.51 34.38 -14.58
N ARG A 323 -0.18 35.51 -15.23
CA ARG A 323 0.07 35.55 -16.68
C ARG A 323 1.26 34.69 -17.08
N LEU A 324 2.32 34.66 -16.26
CA LEU A 324 3.47 33.78 -16.48
C LEU A 324 3.06 32.31 -16.34
N VAL A 325 2.30 31.97 -15.30
CA VAL A 325 1.79 30.60 -15.09
C VAL A 325 0.87 30.16 -16.23
N ALA A 326 -0.02 31.02 -16.70
CA ALA A 326 -0.88 30.75 -17.85
C ALA A 326 -0.07 30.54 -19.13
N ALA A 327 0.99 31.32 -19.35
CA ALA A 327 1.91 31.11 -20.47
C ALA A 327 2.66 29.76 -20.35
N LEU A 328 3.14 29.39 -19.16
CA LEU A 328 3.75 28.08 -18.92
C LEU A 328 2.78 26.92 -19.22
N PHE A 329 1.52 27.01 -18.79
CA PHE A 329 0.50 26.01 -19.13
C PHE A 329 0.17 25.98 -20.62
N HIS A 330 0.16 27.14 -21.28
CA HIS A 330 -0.04 27.21 -22.72
C HIS A 330 1.08 26.50 -23.49
N GLU A 331 2.35 26.74 -23.10
CA GLU A 331 3.50 26.05 -23.69
C GLU A 331 3.51 24.55 -23.38
N ALA A 332 3.21 24.15 -22.13
CA ALA A 332 3.03 22.74 -21.77
C ALA A 332 1.92 22.07 -22.62
N GLY A 333 0.84 22.79 -22.89
CA GLY A 333 -0.24 22.34 -23.77
C GLY A 333 0.22 22.08 -25.22
N LYS A 334 1.18 22.83 -25.75
CA LYS A 334 1.76 22.57 -27.08
C LYS A 334 2.52 21.25 -27.12
N VAL A 335 3.22 20.90 -26.05
CA VAL A 335 3.94 19.61 -25.95
C VAL A 335 2.98 18.45 -26.12
N PHE A 336 1.84 18.45 -25.41
CA PHE A 336 0.87 17.36 -25.48
C PHE A 336 0.17 17.25 -26.84
N MET A 337 0.00 18.36 -27.56
CA MET A 337 -0.58 18.35 -28.90
C MET A 337 0.38 17.82 -29.96
N ASN A 338 1.65 18.19 -29.84
CA ASN A 338 2.70 17.74 -30.75
C ASN A 338 3.20 16.33 -30.37
N THR A 339 2.96 15.87 -29.15
CA THR A 339 3.36 14.55 -28.63
C THR A 339 2.20 13.92 -27.83
N PRO A 340 1.08 13.53 -28.48
CA PRO A 340 -0.10 13.00 -27.80
C PRO A 340 0.17 11.67 -27.09
N THR A 341 1.18 10.91 -27.53
CA THR A 341 1.64 9.68 -26.85
C THR A 341 2.09 9.92 -25.42
N LEU A 342 2.54 11.13 -25.07
CA LEU A 342 2.92 11.50 -23.71
C LEU A 342 1.75 11.40 -22.71
N LEU A 343 0.50 11.56 -23.17
CA LEU A 343 -0.69 11.42 -22.33
C LEU A 343 -0.95 9.97 -21.90
N PHE A 344 -0.44 8.98 -22.64
CA PHE A 344 -0.55 7.58 -22.28
C PHE A 344 0.51 7.13 -21.27
N GLN A 345 1.54 7.95 -21.03
CA GLN A 345 2.63 7.60 -20.12
C GLN A 345 2.16 7.27 -18.70
N PRO A 346 1.28 8.04 -18.04
CA PRO A 346 0.78 7.70 -16.70
C PRO A 346 -0.02 6.39 -16.67
N VAL A 347 -0.75 6.06 -17.75
CA VAL A 347 -1.52 4.82 -17.88
C VAL A 347 -0.58 3.63 -17.99
N TRP A 348 0.47 3.75 -18.80
CA TRP A 348 1.51 2.73 -18.92
C TRP A 348 2.23 2.49 -17.58
N THR A 349 2.62 3.56 -16.87
CA THR A 349 3.23 3.42 -15.54
C THR A 349 2.28 2.75 -14.55
N LEU A 350 0.99 3.11 -14.56
CA LEU A 350 -0.01 2.48 -13.71
C LEU A 350 -0.14 0.97 -13.98
N LEU A 351 -0.09 0.57 -15.26
CA LEU A 351 -0.09 -0.84 -15.65
C LEU A 351 1.14 -1.57 -15.13
N VAL A 352 2.35 -1.02 -15.35
CA VAL A 352 3.61 -1.62 -14.87
C VAL A 352 3.62 -1.73 -13.35
N LEU A 353 3.21 -0.66 -12.65
CA LEU A 353 3.09 -0.65 -11.19
C LEU A 353 2.06 -1.68 -10.70
N GLY A 354 0.92 -1.79 -11.38
CA GLY A 354 -0.11 -2.78 -11.07
C GLY A 354 0.39 -4.21 -11.22
N VAL A 355 1.06 -4.53 -12.34
CA VAL A 355 1.69 -5.84 -12.57
C VAL A 355 2.72 -6.16 -11.50
N TYR A 356 3.58 -5.18 -11.16
CA TYR A 356 4.56 -5.34 -10.09
C TYR A 356 3.91 -5.60 -8.73
N LEU A 357 2.88 -4.82 -8.36
CA LEU A 357 2.19 -4.97 -7.08
C LEU A 357 1.45 -6.31 -7.00
N LEU A 358 0.89 -6.81 -8.10
CA LEU A 358 0.28 -8.13 -8.18
C LEU A 358 1.33 -9.24 -8.00
N PHE A 359 2.45 -9.15 -8.71
CA PHE A 359 3.58 -10.09 -8.56
C PHE A 359 4.12 -10.08 -7.13
N TRP A 360 4.30 -8.89 -6.54
CA TRP A 360 4.76 -8.72 -5.17
C TRP A 360 3.77 -9.33 -4.18
N ALA A 361 2.47 -9.05 -4.31
CA ALA A 361 1.43 -9.57 -3.43
C ALA A 361 1.32 -11.10 -3.50
N MET A 362 1.40 -11.67 -4.72
CA MET A 362 1.39 -13.12 -4.93
C MET A 362 2.63 -13.76 -4.31
N SER A 363 3.83 -13.25 -4.62
CA SER A 363 5.08 -13.74 -4.04
C SER A 363 5.08 -13.65 -2.51
N MET A 364 4.52 -12.58 -1.95
CA MET A 364 4.35 -12.43 -0.49
C MET A 364 3.37 -13.45 0.09
N ALA A 365 2.24 -13.73 -0.57
CA ALA A 365 1.32 -14.76 -0.12
C ALA A 365 1.99 -16.14 -0.09
N PHE A 366 2.77 -16.46 -1.12
CA PHE A 366 3.57 -17.69 -1.16
C PHE A 366 4.67 -17.69 -0.09
N LEU A 367 5.32 -16.56 0.15
CA LEU A 367 6.34 -16.42 1.20
C LEU A 367 5.75 -16.68 2.59
N VAL A 368 4.56 -16.15 2.88
CA VAL A 368 3.80 -16.44 4.11
C VAL A 368 3.45 -17.92 4.23
N SER A 369 3.07 -18.55 3.13
CA SER A 369 2.80 -19.98 3.13
C SER A 369 4.06 -20.87 3.21
N SER A 370 5.26 -20.31 3.06
CA SER A 370 6.50 -21.08 3.13
C SER A 370 7.04 -21.23 4.56
N GLU A 371 6.32 -20.70 5.56
CA GLU A 371 6.73 -20.87 6.97
C GLU A 371 6.80 -22.35 7.35
N PRO A 372 7.91 -22.81 7.97
CA PRO A 372 8.13 -24.21 8.25
C PRO A 372 7.28 -24.68 9.45
N PRO A 373 6.88 -25.96 9.47
CA PRO A 373 6.15 -26.54 10.59
C PRO A 373 7.05 -26.64 11.82
N LYS A 374 6.55 -26.23 12.98
CA LYS A 374 7.17 -26.40 14.29
C LYS A 374 6.21 -27.14 15.22
N TYR A 375 6.75 -28.09 15.97
CA TYR A 375 5.99 -28.77 17.02
C TYR A 375 5.95 -27.93 18.29
N ARG A 376 4.76 -27.82 18.89
CA ARG A 376 4.50 -27.06 20.09
C ARG A 376 4.24 -28.01 21.26
N ASN A 377 5.19 -28.06 22.21
CA ASN A 377 5.18 -29.03 23.32
C ASN A 377 4.04 -28.82 24.33
N ASP A 378 3.58 -27.58 24.51
CA ASP A 378 2.57 -27.20 25.51
C ASP A 378 1.16 -27.75 25.21
N THR A 379 0.84 -27.92 23.94
CA THR A 379 -0.48 -28.26 23.41
C THR A 379 -0.43 -29.50 22.52
N MET A 380 0.77 -30.05 22.29
CA MET A 380 1.02 -31.17 21.39
C MET A 380 0.51 -30.91 19.95
N THR A 381 0.64 -29.66 19.50
CA THR A 381 0.12 -29.20 18.20
C THR A 381 1.23 -28.80 17.23
N VAL A 382 0.90 -28.74 15.94
CA VAL A 382 1.76 -28.22 14.89
C VAL A 382 1.38 -26.77 14.60
N GLU A 383 2.38 -25.90 14.59
CA GLU A 383 2.23 -24.50 14.24
C GLU A 383 3.24 -24.13 13.16
N PHE A 384 2.79 -23.43 12.13
CA PHE A 384 3.70 -22.86 11.14
C PHE A 384 4.19 -21.52 11.65
N LYS A 385 5.49 -21.44 11.92
CA LYS A 385 6.10 -20.27 12.56
C LYS A 385 7.33 -19.84 11.79
N ARG A 386 7.34 -18.56 11.45
CA ARG A 386 8.49 -17.86 10.86
C ARG A 386 9.81 -18.16 11.58
N ASP A 387 10.86 -18.38 10.79
CA ASP A 387 12.23 -18.49 11.25
C ASP A 387 13.03 -17.22 10.92
N THR A 388 14.31 -17.19 11.30
CA THR A 388 15.18 -16.03 11.06
C THR A 388 15.39 -15.78 9.57
N LYS A 389 15.55 -16.84 8.77
CA LYS A 389 15.74 -16.74 7.31
C LYS A 389 14.53 -16.08 6.64
N LEU A 390 13.32 -16.55 6.92
CA LEU A 390 12.11 -15.95 6.38
C LEU A 390 11.90 -14.52 6.89
N THR A 391 12.27 -14.22 8.13
CA THR A 391 12.23 -12.85 8.65
C THR A 391 13.08 -11.88 7.81
N ILE A 392 14.27 -12.31 7.40
CA ILE A 392 15.12 -11.53 6.48
C ILE A 392 14.44 -11.39 5.10
N PHE A 393 13.83 -12.46 4.58
CA PHE A 393 13.12 -12.41 3.30
C PHE A 393 11.93 -11.44 3.31
N TYR A 394 11.14 -11.42 4.39
CA TYR A 394 10.07 -10.43 4.57
C TYR A 394 10.59 -9.00 4.62
N ALA A 395 11.65 -8.75 5.38
CA ALA A 395 12.27 -7.42 5.46
C ALA A 395 12.78 -6.97 4.09
N TYR A 396 13.41 -7.87 3.36
CA TYR A 396 13.88 -7.64 1.99
C TYR A 396 12.74 -7.27 1.05
N TYR A 397 11.65 -8.05 1.05
CA TYR A 397 10.48 -7.80 0.20
C TYR A 397 9.77 -6.49 0.54
N PHE A 398 9.75 -6.10 1.81
CA PHE A 398 9.21 -4.82 2.23
C PHE A 398 10.06 -3.65 1.71
N VAL A 399 11.38 -3.76 1.78
CA VAL A 399 12.28 -2.76 1.17
C VAL A 399 12.12 -2.73 -0.35
N ALA A 400 12.00 -3.90 -0.99
CA ALA A 400 11.79 -4.02 -2.43
C ALA A 400 10.48 -3.37 -2.88
N LEU A 401 9.39 -3.51 -2.12
CA LEU A 401 8.11 -2.84 -2.37
C LEU A 401 8.32 -1.34 -2.58
N ILE A 402 9.02 -0.69 -1.65
CA ILE A 402 9.22 0.76 -1.67
C ILE A 402 10.20 1.14 -2.79
N TRP A 403 11.36 0.48 -2.89
CA TRP A 403 12.39 0.88 -3.85
C TRP A 403 11.93 0.71 -5.30
N ILE A 404 11.34 -0.44 -5.64
CA ILE A 404 10.91 -0.70 -7.02
C ILE A 404 9.73 0.21 -7.40
N CYS A 405 8.82 0.55 -6.49
CA CYS A 405 7.77 1.53 -6.76
C CYS A 405 8.36 2.92 -7.08
N GLU A 406 9.32 3.41 -6.26
CA GLU A 406 9.98 4.69 -6.55
C GLU A 406 10.79 4.64 -7.84
N PHE A 407 11.43 3.51 -8.16
CA PHE A 407 12.15 3.30 -9.41
C PHE A 407 11.24 3.39 -10.63
N ILE A 408 10.08 2.70 -10.61
CA ILE A 408 9.08 2.76 -11.70
C ILE A 408 8.58 4.19 -11.91
N ILE A 409 8.31 4.93 -10.83
CA ILE A 409 7.87 6.33 -10.91
C ILE A 409 9.01 7.22 -11.44
N ALA A 410 10.25 6.99 -11.02
CA ALA A 410 11.40 7.74 -11.49
C ALA A 410 11.72 7.45 -12.98
N CYS A 411 11.50 6.22 -13.46
CA CYS A 411 11.53 5.90 -14.89
C CYS A 411 10.53 6.77 -15.68
N GLN A 412 9.30 6.92 -15.18
CA GLN A 412 8.33 7.81 -15.81
C GLN A 412 8.84 9.25 -15.87
N GLN A 413 9.37 9.78 -14.77
CA GLN A 413 9.88 11.15 -14.73
C GLN A 413 11.00 11.37 -15.75
N MET A 414 11.93 10.41 -15.86
CA MET A 414 13.01 10.46 -16.87
C MET A 414 12.47 10.42 -18.30
N VAL A 415 11.49 9.55 -18.59
CA VAL A 415 10.88 9.48 -19.95
C VAL A 415 10.13 10.76 -20.30
N VAL A 416 9.38 11.34 -19.35
CA VAL A 416 8.69 12.61 -19.57
C VAL A 416 9.70 13.73 -19.82
N ALA A 417 10.74 13.83 -19.00
CA ALA A 417 11.82 14.79 -19.18
C ALA A 417 12.47 14.64 -20.56
N GLY A 418 12.96 13.45 -20.91
CA GLY A 418 13.58 13.19 -22.21
C GLY A 418 12.67 13.47 -23.41
N THR A 419 11.38 13.15 -23.30
CA THR A 419 10.41 13.44 -24.38
C THR A 419 10.21 14.95 -24.57
N VAL A 420 10.14 15.71 -23.47
CA VAL A 420 9.97 17.18 -23.51
C VAL A 420 11.24 17.85 -24.04
N THR A 421 12.42 17.39 -23.63
CA THR A 421 13.70 17.94 -24.09
C THR A 421 13.93 17.64 -25.56
N ASP A 422 13.66 16.41 -26.00
CA ASP A 422 13.68 16.07 -27.42
C ASP A 422 12.69 16.94 -28.19
N TRP A 423 11.45 17.12 -27.71
CA TRP A 423 10.49 17.99 -28.37
C TRP A 423 10.94 19.45 -28.47
N TYR A 424 11.63 19.96 -27.45
CA TYR A 424 12.09 21.34 -27.43
C TYR A 424 13.22 21.61 -28.42
N PHE A 425 14.14 20.66 -28.59
CA PHE A 425 15.31 20.84 -29.45
C PHE A 425 15.19 20.20 -30.85
N ASP A 426 14.19 19.35 -31.08
CA ASP A 426 13.94 18.72 -32.36
C ASP A 426 13.43 19.72 -33.41
N ARG A 427 14.27 20.00 -34.41
CA ARG A 427 13.96 20.88 -35.55
C ARG A 427 13.27 20.15 -36.69
N GLU A 428 13.42 18.83 -36.78
CA GLU A 428 12.77 18.00 -37.79
C GLU A 428 11.42 17.55 -37.23
N LYS A 429 10.32 17.67 -38.00
CA LYS A 429 9.00 17.21 -37.52
C LYS A 429 8.90 15.68 -37.57
N GLU A 430 9.86 14.95 -36.98
CA GLU A 430 9.76 13.50 -36.81
C GLU A 430 8.43 13.17 -36.13
N PHE A 431 7.79 12.09 -36.58
CA PHE A 431 6.48 11.65 -36.09
C PHE A 431 6.50 11.57 -34.56
N ALA A 432 5.64 12.41 -33.95
CA ALA A 432 5.35 12.54 -32.53
C ALA A 432 5.42 11.23 -31.72
N THR A 433 4.91 10.15 -32.32
CA THR A 433 4.81 8.81 -31.74
C THR A 433 6.17 8.22 -31.35
N PHE A 434 7.24 8.51 -32.11
CA PHE A 434 8.57 7.92 -31.85
C PHE A 434 9.33 8.60 -30.71
N ARG A 435 8.96 9.82 -30.27
CA ARG A 435 9.70 10.58 -29.24
C ARG A 435 9.68 9.86 -27.88
N VAL A 436 8.51 9.43 -27.43
CA VAL A 436 8.37 8.66 -26.18
C VAL A 436 9.13 7.34 -26.25
N LEU A 437 9.10 6.66 -27.40
CA LEU A 437 9.82 5.40 -27.59
C LEU A 437 11.35 5.61 -27.60
N ARG A 438 11.83 6.67 -28.26
CA ARG A 438 13.25 7.07 -28.24
C ARG A 438 13.70 7.41 -26.83
N SER A 439 12.93 8.21 -26.10
CA SER A 439 13.23 8.54 -24.70
C SER A 439 13.22 7.30 -23.79
N THR A 440 12.28 6.37 -24.00
CA THR A 440 12.23 5.09 -23.28
C THR A 440 13.45 4.21 -23.59
N LYS A 441 13.87 4.15 -24.86
CA LYS A 441 15.10 3.45 -25.27
C LYS A 441 16.32 4.08 -24.60
N ASN A 442 16.41 5.41 -24.58
CA ASN A 442 17.52 6.13 -23.93
C ASN A 442 17.54 5.89 -22.42
N LEU A 443 16.38 5.84 -21.76
CA LEU A 443 16.27 5.44 -20.37
C LEU A 443 16.91 4.06 -20.14
N ILE A 444 16.48 3.05 -20.90
CA ILE A 444 16.94 1.66 -20.74
C ILE A 444 18.44 1.53 -21.04
N LEU A 445 18.92 2.22 -22.08
CA LEU A 445 20.31 2.10 -22.53
C LEU A 445 21.29 2.98 -21.77
N PHE A 446 20.88 4.13 -21.23
CA PHE A 446 21.84 5.10 -20.71
C PHE A 446 21.56 5.56 -19.28
N HIS A 447 20.31 5.56 -18.82
CA HIS A 447 19.93 6.28 -17.59
C HIS A 447 19.40 5.43 -16.45
N LEU A 448 19.36 4.09 -16.58
CA LEU A 448 18.90 3.20 -15.50
C LEU A 448 19.69 3.39 -14.20
N GLY A 449 21.01 3.64 -14.28
CA GLY A 449 21.84 3.86 -13.10
C GLY A 449 21.44 5.12 -12.32
N SER A 450 21.27 6.25 -13.01
CA SER A 450 20.86 7.50 -12.37
C SER A 450 19.45 7.42 -11.78
N VAL A 451 18.53 6.74 -12.47
CA VAL A 451 17.16 6.51 -11.98
C VAL A 451 17.14 5.57 -10.76
N ALA A 452 17.96 4.52 -10.78
CA ALA A 452 18.14 3.63 -9.64
C ALA A 452 18.72 4.36 -8.42
N PHE A 453 19.72 5.22 -8.64
CA PHE A 453 20.32 6.03 -7.58
C PHE A 453 19.34 7.06 -7.00
N GLY A 454 18.66 7.82 -7.87
CA GLY A 454 17.68 8.82 -7.44
C GLY A 454 16.54 8.17 -6.65
N SER A 455 15.96 7.06 -7.14
CA SER A 455 14.93 6.32 -6.41
C SER A 455 15.42 5.73 -5.07
N PHE A 456 16.69 5.31 -5.00
CA PHE A 456 17.30 4.83 -3.76
C PHE A 456 17.44 5.94 -2.70
N ILE A 457 17.80 7.16 -3.09
CA ILE A 457 17.85 8.30 -2.15
C ILE A 457 16.47 8.54 -1.51
N ILE A 458 15.39 8.40 -2.28
CA ILE A 458 14.03 8.52 -1.74
C ILE A 458 13.71 7.38 -0.77
N LEU A 459 14.14 6.16 -1.07
CA LEU A 459 13.99 5.00 -0.17
C LEU A 459 14.62 5.26 1.21
N LEU A 460 15.82 5.86 1.26
CA LEU A 460 16.53 6.15 2.51
C LEU A 460 15.75 7.05 3.48
N VAL A 461 14.82 7.86 2.96
CA VAL A 461 13.95 8.73 3.78
C VAL A 461 12.58 8.10 4.01
N LYS A 462 12.04 7.41 3.01
CA LYS A 462 10.74 6.72 3.12
C LYS A 462 10.76 5.57 4.14
N LEU A 463 11.83 4.79 4.18
CA LEU A 463 11.92 3.62 5.05
C LEU A 463 11.91 4.02 6.55
N PRO A 464 12.75 4.97 7.03
CA PRO A 464 12.65 5.48 8.40
C PRO A 464 11.28 6.07 8.73
N ARG A 465 10.66 6.80 7.79
CA ARG A 465 9.32 7.38 7.99
C ARG A 465 8.27 6.28 8.20
N ALA A 466 8.31 5.22 7.40
CA ALA A 466 7.43 4.06 7.54
C ALA A 466 7.63 3.35 8.89
N ILE A 467 8.89 3.19 9.33
CA ILE A 467 9.23 2.60 10.64
C ILE A 467 8.66 3.47 11.78
N LEU A 468 8.84 4.80 11.73
CA LEU A 468 8.28 5.71 12.73
C LEU A 468 6.75 5.67 12.76
N MET A 469 6.10 5.55 11.60
CA MET A 469 4.64 5.39 11.53
C MET A 469 4.18 4.08 12.17
N TYR A 470 4.90 2.98 11.92
CA TYR A 470 4.62 1.69 12.54
C TYR A 470 4.80 1.73 14.06
N ILE A 471 5.91 2.29 14.55
CA ILE A 471 6.15 2.48 15.99
C ILE A 471 5.04 3.33 16.58
N ASP A 472 4.69 4.44 15.92
CA ASP A 472 3.64 5.34 16.39
C ASP A 472 2.30 4.61 16.60
N GLN A 473 1.88 3.80 15.62
CA GLN A 473 0.67 2.97 15.73
C GLN A 473 0.76 1.95 16.86
N LYS A 474 1.87 1.22 16.98
CA LYS A 474 2.00 0.14 17.97
C LYS A 474 2.04 0.64 19.41
N THR A 475 2.44 1.88 19.60
CA THR A 475 2.57 2.52 20.92
C THR A 475 1.45 3.50 21.23
N ARG A 476 0.37 3.53 20.44
CA ARG A 476 -0.84 4.32 20.74
C ARG A 476 -1.38 3.98 22.13
N GLY A 477 -1.69 5.02 22.92
CA GLY A 477 -2.21 4.88 24.29
C GLY A 477 -1.17 4.58 25.38
N LYS A 478 0.10 4.35 25.03
CA LYS A 478 1.18 4.02 25.98
C LYS A 478 2.30 5.07 26.07
N LYS A 479 2.18 6.21 25.37
CA LYS A 479 3.22 7.25 25.27
C LYS A 479 3.02 8.37 26.26
N THR A 480 4.14 8.99 26.66
CA THR A 480 4.12 10.33 27.24
C THR A 480 3.80 11.36 26.15
N LYS A 481 3.22 12.51 26.54
CA LYS A 481 2.94 13.61 25.61
C LYS A 481 4.18 14.09 24.86
N CYS A 482 5.35 14.06 25.52
CA CYS A 482 6.64 14.41 24.92
C CYS A 482 7.03 13.43 23.80
N ALA A 483 6.97 12.12 24.06
CA ALA A 483 7.28 11.10 23.06
C ALA A 483 6.32 11.15 21.86
N GLU A 484 5.03 11.42 22.09
CA GLU A 484 4.06 11.60 21.02
C GLU A 484 4.39 12.82 20.15
N PHE A 485 4.75 13.95 20.77
CA PHE A 485 5.16 15.15 20.05
C PHE A 485 6.43 14.93 19.21
N MET A 486 7.46 14.31 19.79
CA MET A 486 8.72 14.03 19.08
C MET A 486 8.51 13.11 17.88
N LEU A 487 7.73 12.03 18.03
CA LEU A 487 7.42 11.12 16.92
C LEU A 487 6.72 11.85 15.77
N LYS A 488 5.73 12.69 16.08
CA LYS A 488 5.02 13.51 15.08
C LYS A 488 5.95 14.52 14.40
N CYS A 489 6.85 15.15 15.14
CA CYS A 489 7.84 16.07 14.60
C CYS A 489 8.80 15.38 13.63
N CYS A 490 9.41 14.25 14.03
CA CYS A 490 10.31 13.47 13.17
C CYS A 490 9.61 12.96 11.90
N GLN A 491 8.37 12.48 12.00
CA GLN A 491 7.57 12.09 10.84
C GLN A 491 7.32 13.25 9.87
N CYS A 492 7.06 14.45 10.40
CA CYS A 492 6.89 15.67 9.61
C CYS A 492 8.19 16.05 8.89
N CYS A 493 9.32 16.08 9.61
CA CYS A 493 10.63 16.40 9.02
C CYS A 493 11.01 15.43 7.91
N LEU A 494 10.83 14.12 8.11
CA LEU A 494 11.09 13.11 7.07
C LEU A 494 10.15 13.24 5.87
N TRP A 495 8.89 13.63 6.09
CA TRP A 495 7.98 13.93 4.98
C TRP A 495 8.43 15.16 4.18
N CYS A 496 8.82 16.24 4.85
CA CYS A 496 9.36 17.43 4.19
C CYS A 496 10.64 17.10 3.40
N LEU A 497 11.55 16.31 3.99
CA LEU A 497 12.76 15.84 3.32
C LEU A 497 12.44 14.96 2.11
N GLU A 498 11.48 14.03 2.23
CA GLU A 498 11.00 13.22 1.10
C GLU A 498 10.53 14.11 -0.06
N LYS A 499 9.78 15.18 0.23
CA LYS A 499 9.29 16.12 -0.79
C LYS A 499 10.42 16.92 -1.43
N ALA A 500 11.37 17.40 -0.63
CA ALA A 500 12.54 18.11 -1.14
C ALA A 500 13.40 17.23 -2.06
N LEU A 501 13.65 15.98 -1.66
CA LEU A 501 14.43 15.03 -2.46
C LEU A 501 13.71 14.63 -3.76
N LYS A 502 12.38 14.47 -3.73
CA LYS A 502 11.59 14.22 -4.96
C LYS A 502 11.72 15.37 -5.95
N PHE A 503 11.59 16.59 -5.47
CA PHE A 503 11.80 17.79 -6.29
C PHE A 503 13.22 17.85 -6.85
N LEU A 504 14.24 17.56 -6.04
CA LEU A 504 15.63 17.53 -6.48
C LEU A 504 15.87 16.49 -7.58
N ASN A 505 15.34 15.28 -7.41
CA ASN A 505 15.44 14.20 -8.40
C ASN A 505 14.74 14.56 -9.72
N GLU A 506 13.54 15.14 -9.67
CA GLU A 506 12.81 15.58 -10.88
C GLU A 506 13.61 16.60 -11.69
N ASN A 507 14.23 17.57 -11.01
CA ASN A 507 15.10 18.54 -11.67
C ASN A 507 16.39 17.90 -12.20
N ALA A 508 17.00 16.98 -11.44
CA ALA A 508 18.18 16.26 -11.89
C ALA A 508 17.90 15.44 -13.16
N TYR A 509 16.78 14.73 -13.24
CA TYR A 509 16.38 13.98 -14.44
C TYR A 509 16.14 14.90 -15.64
N THR A 510 15.59 16.09 -15.40
CA THR A 510 15.42 17.12 -16.42
C THR A 510 16.77 17.61 -16.96
N ILE A 511 17.72 17.91 -16.08
CA ILE A 511 19.08 18.33 -16.48
C ILE A 511 19.82 17.22 -17.24
N ILE A 512 19.75 15.97 -16.76
CA ILE A 512 20.35 14.81 -17.44
C ILE A 512 19.79 14.68 -18.86
N SER A 513 18.47 14.79 -19.01
CA SER A 513 17.80 14.73 -20.31
C SER A 513 18.20 15.89 -21.23
N LEU A 514 18.23 17.12 -20.69
CA LEU A 514 18.62 18.32 -21.44
C LEU A 514 20.05 18.20 -21.99
N LEU A 515 20.99 17.82 -21.14
CA LEU A 515 22.39 17.64 -21.54
C LEU A 515 22.50 16.54 -22.60
N PHE A 516 21.83 15.40 -22.41
CA PHE A 516 21.85 14.30 -23.37
C PHE A 516 21.31 14.68 -24.75
N SER A 517 20.15 15.34 -24.82
CA SER A 517 19.54 15.81 -26.08
C SER A 517 20.42 16.88 -26.76
N TYR A 518 21.02 17.80 -25.99
CA TYR A 518 21.93 18.81 -26.53
C TYR A 518 23.20 18.20 -27.15
N PHE A 519 23.82 17.23 -26.48
CA PHE A 519 25.02 16.55 -27.00
C PHE A 519 24.73 15.68 -28.23
N THR A 520 23.57 15.03 -28.31
CA THR A 520 23.19 14.24 -29.50
C THR A 520 23.02 15.13 -30.74
N LEU A 521 22.41 16.31 -30.58
CA LEU A 521 22.21 17.25 -31.68
C LEU A 521 23.52 17.87 -32.17
N THR A 522 24.33 18.38 -31.26
CA THR A 522 25.65 18.95 -31.61
C THR A 522 26.55 17.95 -32.32
N LYS A 523 26.53 16.67 -31.91
CA LYS A 523 27.25 15.61 -32.62
C LYS A 523 26.72 15.39 -34.04
N ARG A 524 25.40 15.36 -34.23
CA ARG A 524 24.77 15.20 -35.56
C ARG A 524 25.10 16.37 -36.50
N GLU A 525 25.11 17.60 -35.98
CA GLU A 525 25.49 18.80 -36.75
C GLU A 525 26.96 18.78 -37.16
N LEU A 526 27.86 18.36 -36.25
CA LEU A 526 29.28 18.20 -36.57
C LEU A 526 29.49 17.11 -37.63
N GLU A 527 28.88 15.94 -37.48
CA GLU A 527 28.98 14.85 -38.48
C GLU A 527 28.46 15.29 -39.85
N PHE A 528 27.37 16.04 -39.91
CA PHE A 528 26.85 16.60 -41.15
C PHE A 528 27.82 17.61 -41.79
N SER A 529 28.42 18.49 -40.99
CA SER A 529 29.39 19.49 -41.45
C SER A 529 30.72 18.90 -41.92
N TYR A 530 31.08 17.69 -41.50
CA TYR A 530 32.26 16.98 -42.00
C TYR A 530 31.95 16.07 -43.21
N SER A 531 30.68 15.83 -43.51
CA SER A 531 30.24 14.97 -44.62
C SER A 531 29.93 15.72 -45.93
N ASN A 532 29.76 17.05 -45.85
CA ASN A 532 29.67 17.97 -46.98
C ASN A 532 30.92 18.83 -47.04
#